data_AF-W7T0Q9-F1
#
_entry.id   AF-W7T0Q9-F1
#
_cell.length_a   1.000
_cell.length_b   1.000
_cell.length_c   1.000
_cell.angle_alpha   90.00
_cell.angle_beta   90.00
_cell.angle_gamma   90.00
#
_symmetry.space_group_name_H-M   'P 1'
#
loop_
_entity.id
_entity.type
_entity.pdbx_description
1 polymer ?
#
loop_
_entity_poly.entity_id
_entity_poly.type
_entity_poly.pdbx_seq_one_letter_code
_entity_poly.pdbx_strand_id
1 'polypeptide(L)'
;MTGSAAGASTRARLRVGWLSPGRPSTAVTTMMRTPRKTRVDRVIRRLQVILKALPLLCVRIGTNRDDQQEPAEEDTDAADALVVSELTDEVLVLDERPRYHLAACDWVGERPTIPLPVNEARQLGFTPCAVCAPDATLAAATRHP
;
A
#
# COMPACT_ATOMS: atom_id res chain seq x y z
N MET A 1 13.69 -54.73 -5.62
CA MET A 1 14.38 -55.40 -6.73
C MET A 1 13.67 -54.95 -8.00
N THR A 2 14.05 -53.86 -8.66
CA THR A 2 15.11 -53.67 -9.67
C THR A 2 15.33 -52.14 -9.80
N GLY A 3 16.55 -51.58 -9.72
CA GLY A 3 17.56 -51.48 -10.79
C GLY A 3 17.46 -50.12 -11.52
N SER A 4 18.36 -49.15 -11.25
CA SER A 4 19.44 -48.65 -12.15
C SER A 4 18.94 -47.71 -13.27
N ALA A 5 19.50 -46.55 -13.62
CA ALA A 5 20.88 -46.05 -13.75
C ALA A 5 20.86 -44.49 -13.69
N ALA A 6 21.80 -43.77 -13.07
CA ALA A 6 23.13 -43.38 -13.54
C ALA A 6 23.17 -42.75 -14.96
N GLY A 7 23.54 -41.47 -15.05
CA GLY A 7 23.77 -40.77 -16.32
C GLY A 7 24.31 -39.36 -16.13
N ALA A 8 25.62 -39.25 -15.92
CA ALA A 8 26.36 -38.00 -15.96
C ALA A 8 26.88 -37.71 -17.40
N SER A 9 26.76 -36.48 -17.89
CA SER A 9 27.75 -35.88 -18.80
C SER A 9 27.48 -34.38 -19.03
N THR A 10 28.41 -33.47 -18.76
CA THR A 10 29.69 -33.14 -19.43
C THR A 10 29.52 -31.99 -20.42
N ARG A 11 30.19 -30.86 -20.10
CA ARG A 11 30.79 -29.80 -20.93
C ARG A 11 30.01 -29.27 -22.15
N ALA A 12 29.94 -27.94 -22.24
CA ALA A 12 30.71 -27.20 -23.25
C ALA A 12 30.74 -25.70 -22.94
N ARG A 13 31.92 -25.21 -22.55
CA ARG A 13 32.27 -23.79 -22.70
C ARG A 13 32.62 -23.57 -24.16
N LEU A 14 31.97 -22.62 -24.82
CA LEU A 14 32.50 -22.02 -26.04
C LEU A 14 32.56 -20.51 -25.85
N ARG A 15 33.80 -20.03 -25.67
CA ARG A 15 34.19 -18.65 -25.90
C ARG A 15 34.25 -18.45 -27.42
N VAL A 16 33.53 -17.48 -27.94
CA VAL A 16 33.91 -16.81 -29.19
C VAL A 16 33.85 -15.31 -28.94
N GLY A 17 35.03 -14.72 -28.88
CA GLY A 17 35.20 -13.28 -28.78
C GLY A 17 34.92 -12.63 -30.12
N TRP A 18 34.31 -11.46 -30.09
CA TRP A 18 34.36 -10.51 -31.18
C TRP A 18 34.79 -9.17 -30.58
N LEU A 19 36.03 -8.77 -30.90
CA LEU A 19 36.53 -7.42 -30.73
C LEU A 19 35.69 -6.47 -31.59
N SER A 20 35.11 -5.45 -30.98
CA SER A 20 34.60 -4.28 -31.71
C SER A 20 35.71 -3.21 -31.78
N PRO A 21 36.08 -2.71 -32.96
CA PRO A 21 36.92 -1.53 -33.09
C PRO A 21 36.11 -0.27 -33.44
N GLY A 22 36.44 0.85 -32.79
CA GLY A 22 36.11 2.22 -33.20
C GLY A 22 34.76 2.74 -32.70
N ARG A 23 34.60 4.00 -32.29
CA ARG A 23 35.30 5.24 -32.65
C ARG A 23 35.01 6.36 -31.61
N PRO A 24 35.71 7.51 -31.69
CA PRO A 24 35.97 8.41 -30.56
C PRO A 24 34.78 9.25 -30.12
N SER A 25 34.72 9.47 -28.81
CA SER A 25 33.84 10.43 -28.15
C SER A 25 34.27 11.85 -28.53
N THR A 26 33.63 12.42 -29.56
CA THR A 26 33.70 13.86 -29.80
C THR A 26 32.97 14.56 -28.66
N ALA A 27 33.75 15.25 -27.82
CA ALA A 27 33.27 16.17 -26.82
C ALA A 27 32.37 17.24 -27.48
N VAL A 28 31.07 17.08 -27.34
CA VAL A 28 30.09 18.16 -27.55
C VAL A 28 30.16 19.05 -26.31
N THR A 29 31.03 20.06 -26.36
CA THR A 29 30.91 21.24 -25.50
C THR A 29 29.81 22.12 -26.10
N THR A 30 28.55 21.75 -25.88
CA THR A 30 27.45 22.70 -26.04
C THR A 30 27.44 23.59 -24.80
N MET A 31 27.89 24.82 -25.02
CA MET A 31 27.72 25.94 -24.10
C MET A 31 26.25 26.02 -23.66
N MET A 32 25.96 25.67 -22.41
CA MET A 32 24.64 25.92 -21.84
C MET A 32 24.48 27.43 -21.62
N ARG A 33 23.82 28.07 -22.59
CA ARG A 33 23.25 29.42 -22.46
C ARG A 33 22.41 29.46 -21.18
N THR A 34 22.83 30.26 -20.21
CA THR A 34 22.04 30.57 -19.02
C THR A 34 20.70 31.19 -19.42
N PRO A 35 19.55 30.71 -18.91
CA PRO A 35 18.27 31.31 -19.23
C PRO A 35 18.20 32.74 -18.66
N ARG A 36 17.91 33.72 -19.52
CA ARG A 36 17.55 35.09 -19.10
C ARG A 36 16.33 34.99 -18.19
N LYS A 37 16.50 35.20 -16.88
CA LYS A 37 15.44 35.24 -15.87
C LYS A 37 14.31 36.14 -16.36
N THR A 38 13.19 35.54 -16.74
CA THR A 38 12.01 36.28 -17.21
C THR A 38 11.32 36.94 -16.02
N ARG A 39 10.47 37.94 -16.27
CA ARG A 39 9.64 38.57 -15.23
C ARG A 39 8.79 37.52 -14.48
N VAL A 40 8.42 36.45 -15.20
CA VAL A 40 7.69 35.28 -14.70
C VAL A 40 8.51 34.50 -13.66
N ASP A 41 9.82 34.30 -13.86
CA ASP A 41 10.70 33.64 -12.87
C ASP A 41 10.74 34.37 -11.53
N ARG A 42 10.63 35.70 -11.55
CA ARG A 42 10.65 36.53 -10.33
C ARG A 42 9.33 36.44 -9.56
N VAL A 43 8.22 36.26 -10.27
CA VAL A 43 6.89 36.04 -9.67
C VAL A 43 6.83 34.63 -9.06
N ILE A 44 7.30 33.60 -9.77
CA ILE A 44 7.35 32.21 -9.29
C ILE A 44 8.21 32.12 -8.01
N ARG A 45 9.40 32.73 -8.00
CA ARG A 45 10.25 32.77 -6.79
C ARG A 45 9.60 33.52 -5.62
N ARG A 46 8.84 34.59 -5.86
CA ARG A 46 8.13 35.32 -4.79
C ARG A 46 6.96 34.51 -4.21
N LEU A 47 6.21 33.81 -5.07
CA LEU A 47 5.15 32.89 -4.63
C LEU A 47 5.72 31.74 -3.77
N GLN A 48 6.85 31.15 -4.18
CA GLN A 48 7.51 30.08 -3.42
C GLN A 48 8.02 30.53 -2.04
N VAL A 49 8.41 31.80 -1.86
CA VAL A 49 8.85 32.33 -0.56
C VAL A 49 7.65 32.55 0.38
N ILE A 50 6.51 33.02 -0.15
CA ILE A 50 5.26 33.16 0.63
C ILE A 50 4.77 31.78 1.08
N LEU A 51 4.82 30.77 0.20
CA LEU A 51 4.40 29.41 0.52
C LEU A 51 5.29 28.74 1.59
N LYS A 52 6.57 29.13 1.70
CA LYS A 52 7.51 28.65 2.74
C LYS A 52 7.39 29.36 4.08
N ALA A 53 6.67 30.48 4.14
CA ALA A 53 6.53 31.33 5.32
C ALA A 53 5.14 31.27 5.98
N LEU A 54 4.26 30.36 5.55
CA LEU A 54 3.04 29.99 6.28
C LEU A 54 3.36 28.79 7.20
N PRO A 55 3.57 28.97 8.52
CA PRO A 55 3.69 27.86 9.45
C PRO A 55 2.31 27.34 9.89
N LEU A 56 1.25 27.61 9.11
CA LEU A 56 -0.13 27.19 9.38
C LEU A 56 -0.64 26.08 8.44
N LEU A 57 0.25 25.46 7.66
CA LEU A 57 -0.09 24.28 6.88
C LEU A 57 0.90 23.14 7.15
N CYS A 58 1.03 22.77 8.44
CA CYS A 58 1.58 21.47 8.81
C CYS A 58 0.52 20.37 8.59
N VAL A 59 -0.17 20.36 7.45
CA VAL A 59 -0.65 19.09 6.91
C VAL A 59 0.55 18.54 6.16
N ARG A 60 1.42 17.86 6.90
CA ARG A 60 2.21 16.81 6.28
C ARG A 60 1.18 15.85 5.70
N ILE A 61 0.90 15.96 4.41
CA ILE A 61 0.23 14.90 3.66
C ILE A 61 1.20 13.72 3.80
N GLY A 62 0.96 12.88 4.80
CA GLY A 62 1.70 11.66 5.06
C GLY A 62 1.41 10.71 3.92
N THR A 63 2.15 10.85 2.82
CA THR A 63 2.12 9.89 1.72
C THR A 63 2.99 8.71 2.11
N ASN A 64 2.60 7.95 3.13
CA ASN A 64 2.92 6.54 3.06
C ASN A 64 1.87 5.93 2.12
N ARG A 65 2.30 5.58 0.91
CA ARG A 65 1.40 4.92 -0.06
C ARG A 65 0.84 3.62 0.52
N ASP A 66 1.53 3.01 1.49
CA ASP A 66 1.10 1.79 2.16
C ASP A 66 -0.09 2.03 3.10
N ASP A 67 -0.21 3.21 3.72
CA ASP A 67 -1.36 3.53 4.57
C ASP A 67 -2.65 3.72 3.74
N GLN A 68 -2.51 3.99 2.43
CA GLN A 68 -3.64 4.05 1.49
C GLN A 68 -3.99 2.69 0.90
N GLN A 69 -3.12 1.69 1.07
CA GLN A 69 -3.37 0.34 0.57
C GLN A 69 -4.41 -0.32 1.47
N GLU A 70 -5.47 -0.86 0.85
CA GLU A 70 -6.51 -1.58 1.57
C GLU A 70 -5.92 -2.82 2.26
N PRO A 71 -6.25 -3.07 3.54
CA PRO A 71 -5.76 -4.24 4.23
C PRO A 71 -6.34 -5.51 3.63
N ALA A 72 -5.61 -6.60 3.83
CA ALA A 72 -6.09 -7.93 3.49
C ALA A 72 -7.40 -8.23 4.24
N GLU A 73 -8.18 -9.13 3.67
CA GLU A 73 -9.35 -9.68 4.32
C GLU A 73 -8.92 -10.67 5.40
N GLU A 74 -9.58 -10.63 6.56
CA GLU A 74 -9.40 -11.64 7.60
C GLU A 74 -9.89 -13.00 7.09
N ASP A 75 -9.11 -14.05 7.33
CA ASP A 75 -9.53 -15.43 7.06
C ASP A 75 -10.37 -15.94 8.24
N THR A 76 -11.66 -15.60 8.23
CA THR A 76 -12.59 -15.94 9.31
C THR A 76 -13.05 -17.39 9.20
N ASP A 77 -12.95 -18.15 10.30
CA ASP A 77 -13.51 -19.50 10.39
C ASP A 77 -15.04 -19.48 10.19
N ALA A 78 -15.59 -20.55 9.59
CA ALA A 78 -17.02 -20.63 9.32
C ALA A 78 -17.89 -20.55 10.58
N ALA A 79 -17.44 -21.10 11.71
CA ALA A 79 -18.17 -21.03 12.98
C ALA A 79 -18.17 -19.60 13.54
N ASP A 80 -17.02 -18.91 13.48
CA ASP A 80 -16.87 -17.52 13.90
C ASP A 80 -17.75 -16.60 13.04
N ALA A 81 -17.75 -16.84 11.72
CA ALA A 81 -18.59 -16.10 10.79
C ALA A 81 -20.09 -16.25 11.10
N LEU A 82 -20.56 -17.44 11.50
CA LEU A 82 -21.96 -17.65 11.88
C LEU A 82 -22.31 -16.87 13.16
N VAL A 83 -21.47 -16.95 14.18
CA VAL A 83 -21.65 -16.20 15.44
C VAL A 83 -21.72 -14.70 15.15
N VAL A 84 -20.74 -14.17 14.42
CA VAL A 84 -20.64 -12.73 14.15
C VAL A 84 -21.80 -12.21 13.30
N SER A 85 -22.36 -13.04 12.40
CA SER A 85 -23.50 -12.63 11.56
C SER A 85 -24.78 -12.37 12.33
N GLU A 86 -24.87 -12.84 13.58
CA GLU A 86 -26.00 -12.61 14.48
C GLU A 86 -25.75 -11.46 15.48
N LEU A 87 -24.51 -10.96 15.58
CA LEU A 87 -24.13 -9.90 16.50
C LEU A 87 -24.55 -8.51 16.00
N THR A 88 -24.85 -7.62 16.96
CA THR A 88 -25.18 -6.22 16.71
C THR A 88 -24.14 -5.26 17.25
N ASP A 89 -22.95 -5.77 17.59
CA ASP A 89 -21.82 -4.95 18.02
C ASP A 89 -21.43 -3.95 16.93
N GLU A 90 -21.07 -2.74 17.34
CA GLU A 90 -20.69 -1.66 16.43
C GLU A 90 -19.29 -1.90 15.86
N VAL A 91 -19.21 -1.87 14.54
CA VAL A 91 -17.96 -1.84 13.76
C VAL A 91 -17.89 -0.57 12.93
N LEU A 92 -16.70 -0.22 12.48
CA LEU A 92 -16.46 0.98 11.68
C LEU A 92 -16.25 0.59 10.22
N VAL A 93 -16.98 1.24 9.31
CA VAL A 93 -16.72 1.17 7.87
C VAL A 93 -16.21 2.52 7.35
N LEU A 94 -15.43 2.47 6.28
CA LEU A 94 -14.95 3.66 5.59
C LEU A 94 -15.68 3.79 4.25
N ASP A 95 -15.97 5.03 3.85
CA ASP A 95 -16.62 5.28 2.56
C ASP A 95 -15.75 4.79 1.40
N GLU A 96 -16.40 4.18 0.41
CA GLU A 96 -15.77 3.54 -0.75
C GLU A 96 -14.71 2.47 -0.42
N ARG A 97 -14.71 1.90 0.79
CA ARG A 97 -13.81 0.81 1.19
C ARG A 97 -14.57 -0.47 1.53
N PRO A 98 -14.05 -1.66 1.15
CA PRO A 98 -14.78 -2.91 1.34
C PRO A 98 -14.66 -3.48 2.76
N ARG A 99 -13.80 -2.92 3.62
CA ARG A 99 -13.47 -3.50 4.93
C ARG A 99 -14.21 -2.83 6.08
N TYR A 100 -14.64 -3.63 7.05
CA TYR A 100 -15.05 -3.15 8.37
C TYR A 100 -13.97 -3.41 9.42
N HIS A 101 -13.94 -2.56 10.44
CA HIS A 101 -12.86 -2.44 11.40
C HIS A 101 -13.38 -2.30 12.82
N LEU A 102 -12.53 -2.63 13.79
CA LEU A 102 -12.74 -2.22 15.18
C LEU A 102 -12.30 -0.77 15.38
N ALA A 103 -12.85 -0.11 16.41
CA ALA A 103 -12.47 1.25 16.78
C ALA A 103 -10.97 1.41 17.13
N ALA A 104 -10.33 0.33 17.58
CA ALA A 104 -8.91 0.30 17.92
C ALA A 104 -7.99 -0.08 16.73
N CYS A 105 -8.48 -0.09 15.49
CA CYS A 105 -7.68 -0.49 14.33
C CYS A 105 -6.65 0.58 13.96
N ASP A 106 -5.37 0.23 14.04
CA ASP A 106 -4.25 1.14 13.69
C ASP A 106 -4.30 1.65 12.24
N TRP A 107 -4.84 0.85 11.31
CA TRP A 107 -4.93 1.24 9.89
C TRP A 107 -5.98 2.33 9.64
N VAL A 108 -7.05 2.34 10.43
CA VAL A 108 -8.13 3.36 10.32
C VAL A 108 -7.59 4.72 10.71
N GLY A 109 -6.82 4.79 11.80
CA GLY A 109 -6.25 6.05 12.29
C GLY A 109 -7.32 7.13 12.50
N GLU A 110 -7.09 8.32 11.94
CA GLU A 110 -8.00 9.48 12.03
C GLU A 110 -8.95 9.61 10.83
N ARG A 111 -9.10 8.55 10.01
CA ARG A 111 -9.97 8.59 8.82
C ARG A 111 -11.44 8.74 9.22
N PRO A 112 -12.28 9.38 8.37
CA PRO A 112 -13.71 9.44 8.62
C PRO A 112 -14.33 8.04 8.54
N THR A 113 -15.03 7.65 9.59
CA THR A 113 -15.69 6.34 9.71
C THR A 113 -17.19 6.50 9.92
N ILE A 114 -17.94 5.50 9.50
CA ILE A 114 -19.37 5.37 9.74
C ILE A 114 -19.55 4.14 10.64
N PRO A 115 -20.13 4.28 11.86
CA PRO A 115 -20.44 3.15 12.69
C PRO A 115 -21.63 2.38 12.11
N LEU A 116 -21.52 1.06 12.10
CA LEU A 116 -22.55 0.16 11.59
C LEU A 116 -22.57 -1.13 12.43
N PRO A 117 -23.75 -1.73 12.71
CA PRO A 117 -23.82 -3.05 13.31
C PRO A 117 -23.11 -4.10 12.44
N VAL A 118 -22.37 -5.03 13.06
CA VAL A 118 -21.58 -6.02 12.33
C VAL A 118 -22.42 -6.95 11.44
N ASN A 119 -23.61 -7.34 11.89
CA ASN A 119 -24.54 -8.10 11.06
C ASN A 119 -24.98 -7.33 9.81
N GLU A 120 -25.24 -6.03 9.92
CA GLU A 120 -25.62 -5.17 8.81
C GLU A 120 -24.43 -4.96 7.85
N ALA A 121 -23.23 -4.74 8.38
CA ALA A 121 -22.01 -4.65 7.58
C ALA A 121 -21.82 -5.88 6.69
N ARG A 122 -22.03 -7.08 7.26
CA ARG A 122 -21.97 -8.34 6.52
C ARG A 122 -23.08 -8.48 5.49
N GLN A 123 -24.32 -8.10 5.82
CA GLN A 123 -25.44 -8.12 4.88
C GLN A 123 -25.22 -7.19 3.68
N LEU A 124 -24.54 -6.06 3.89
CA LEU A 124 -24.14 -5.12 2.84
C LEU A 124 -22.90 -5.58 2.04
N GLY A 125 -22.29 -6.70 2.42
CA GLY A 125 -21.14 -7.28 1.73
C GLY A 125 -19.80 -6.67 2.12
N PHE A 126 -19.72 -5.91 3.21
CA PHE A 126 -18.43 -5.56 3.80
C PHE A 126 -17.76 -6.81 4.38
N THR A 127 -16.44 -6.77 4.41
CA THR A 127 -15.59 -7.91 4.75
C THR A 127 -14.64 -7.54 5.90
N PRO A 128 -14.23 -8.50 6.74
CA PRO A 128 -13.43 -8.21 7.92
C PRO A 128 -12.00 -7.80 7.57
N CYS A 129 -11.42 -6.89 8.37
CA CYS A 129 -10.04 -6.44 8.21
C CYS A 129 -9.04 -7.39 8.89
N ALA A 130 -8.06 -7.91 8.13
CA ALA A 130 -7.00 -8.78 8.66
C ALA A 130 -6.06 -8.11 9.68
N VAL A 131 -6.03 -6.78 9.75
CA VAL A 131 -5.15 -6.05 10.70
C VAL A 131 -5.72 -6.06 12.10
N CYS A 132 -7.02 -5.74 12.25
CA CYS A 132 -7.66 -5.72 13.57
C CYS A 132 -8.46 -7.00 13.88
N ALA A 133 -8.59 -7.92 12.94
CA ALA A 133 -9.29 -9.20 13.08
C ALA A 133 -10.62 -9.07 13.84
N PRO A 134 -11.58 -8.25 13.33
CA PRO A 134 -12.82 -7.96 14.04
C PRO A 134 -13.63 -9.22 14.33
N ASP A 135 -13.64 -10.20 13.43
CA ASP A 135 -14.50 -11.37 13.59
C ASP A 135 -13.99 -12.29 14.68
N ALA A 136 -12.69 -12.64 14.65
CA ALA A 136 -12.09 -13.42 15.71
C ALA A 136 -12.24 -12.74 17.08
N THR A 137 -12.10 -11.41 17.14
CA THR A 137 -12.21 -10.64 18.38
C THR A 137 -13.63 -10.68 18.94
N LEU A 138 -14.65 -10.38 18.12
CA LEU A 138 -16.05 -10.38 18.54
C LEU A 138 -16.52 -11.80 18.88
N ALA A 139 -16.18 -12.79 18.06
CA ALA A 139 -16.53 -14.18 18.33
C ALA A 139 -15.87 -14.69 19.62
N ALA A 140 -14.63 -14.31 19.91
CA ALA A 140 -13.97 -14.67 21.17
C ALA A 140 -14.65 -14.03 22.39
N ALA A 141 -15.04 -12.75 22.29
CA ALA A 141 -15.75 -12.03 23.34
C ALA A 141 -17.12 -12.66 23.64
N THR A 142 -17.88 -13.05 22.61
CA THR A 142 -19.20 -13.68 22.78
C THR A 142 -19.13 -15.05 23.45
N ARG A 143 -18.05 -15.82 23.23
CA ARG A 143 -17.86 -17.13 23.87
C ARG A 143 -17.35 -17.04 25.31
N HIS A 144 -16.68 -15.95 25.67
CA HIS A 144 -16.09 -15.74 26.99
C HIS A 144 -16.56 -14.41 27.59
N PRO A 145 -17.85 -14.28 27.92
CA PRO A 145 -18.44 -13.06 28.48
C PRO A 145 -17.98 -12.78 29.92
#